data_AF-A0A966TNL8-F1
#
_entry.id   AF-A0A966TNL8-F1
#
_cell.length_a   1.000
_cell.length_b   1.000
_cell.length_c   1.000
_cell.angle_alpha   90.00
_cell.angle_beta   90.00
_cell.angle_gamma   90.00
#
_symmetry.space_group_name_H-M   'P 1'
#
loop_
_entity.id
_entity.type
_entity.pdbx_description
1 polymer ?
#
loop_
_entity_poly.entity_id
_entity_poly.type
_entity_poly.pdbx_seq_one_letter_code
_entity_poly.pdbx_strand_id
1 'polypeptide(L)'
;MQLLRKAAVATLFSTVAWAIPAQAVEIEVAYPYSHLFDVTFERTMEEFKKAHPDIDVKFRATYESYEDGTNSILRESVAGTLPDITMQGLNRQAILVEKGIARSLEPFISKEADFEKDGYHKAMLDLGTFDGEVYGLPFSISLPVGYYNMDLMEKAGISADQLPTTWEEVIEACGKLSAAGVELPMLWGWNITGNWFLQALLWSQDVPIIKDGKVNFDKEAGLVALNTMKDLFRGCDMPNLDVKGMLDAAYAGQSAMFFWSTSAVGAVERNKGDWELVTNEFPGIGTSPKGLPAGGNAAMLVSASGETLYGRDPAVALERCIEDINRHHADAARCVITGDLTHWGETEAFDHLKRHLDQLKVPLRLLVGNHDDRHVFRQWFPDHPFDENGFIQSVEDLPAGRFIYLDTNEPGHHEGWYCEARLKWLEQQLAAAADKEIYLFMHHPPFDIGIPALDRISLVQKDAFSQIVRPYRHQIRHLFFGHIHRPLSGSWLGIPMSSLRAMNHQVQLDMTDSSLKGNFEPPAYGVVLFRDDTIIVHTHDFMDTSPAFDMARSPIDDWAVRKPHP
;
A
#
# COMPACT_ATOMS: atom_id res chain seq x y z
N MET A 1 -83.89 21.82 -19.76
CA MET A 1 -82.63 21.81 -20.53
C MET A 1 -81.59 22.59 -19.74
N GLN A 2 -81.09 22.03 -18.62
CA GLN A 2 -79.85 21.24 -18.51
C GLN A 2 -78.60 21.97 -19.02
N LEU A 3 -78.03 22.77 -18.12
CA LEU A 3 -76.61 23.13 -18.05
C LEU A 3 -75.99 22.21 -16.99
N LEU A 4 -75.03 21.36 -17.37
CA LEU A 4 -74.19 20.63 -16.42
C LEU A 4 -72.74 20.63 -16.90
N ARG A 5 -71.94 21.41 -16.16
CA ARG A 5 -70.48 21.42 -16.16
C ARG A 5 -69.97 20.02 -15.79
N LYS A 6 -69.02 19.48 -16.55
CA LYS A 6 -68.24 18.30 -16.12
C LYS A 6 -66.82 18.75 -15.76
N ALA A 7 -66.50 18.57 -14.48
CA ALA A 7 -65.19 18.74 -13.90
C ALA A 7 -64.21 17.68 -14.45
N ALA A 8 -62.99 18.10 -14.77
CA ALA A 8 -61.88 17.18 -14.97
C ALA A 8 -61.33 16.79 -13.59
N VAL A 9 -61.47 15.52 -13.24
CA VAL A 9 -60.80 14.92 -12.08
C VAL A 9 -59.43 14.46 -12.56
N ALA A 10 -58.37 15.12 -12.09
CA ALA A 10 -57.01 14.65 -12.25
C ALA A 10 -56.76 13.54 -11.22
N THR A 11 -56.65 12.30 -11.68
CA THR A 11 -56.25 11.16 -10.85
C THR A 11 -54.74 11.21 -10.66
N LEU A 12 -54.27 11.65 -9.49
CA LEU A 12 -52.87 11.47 -9.09
C LEU A 12 -52.62 9.98 -8.89
N PHE A 13 -51.82 9.36 -9.78
CA PHE A 13 -51.13 8.12 -9.46
C PHE A 13 -49.97 8.48 -8.53
N SER A 14 -50.12 8.19 -7.23
CA SER A 14 -48.99 8.18 -6.31
C SER A 14 -48.10 6.98 -6.64
N THR A 15 -47.01 7.21 -7.36
CA THR A 15 -45.91 6.26 -7.44
C THR A 15 -45.26 6.20 -6.06
N VAL A 16 -45.66 5.22 -5.25
CA VAL A 16 -44.91 4.85 -4.06
C VAL A 16 -43.62 4.20 -4.57
N ALA A 17 -42.56 4.99 -4.61
CA ALA A 17 -41.21 4.47 -4.79
C ALA A 17 -40.92 3.60 -3.56
N TRP A 18 -40.92 2.28 -3.76
CA TRP A 18 -40.31 1.38 -2.80
C TRP A 18 -38.80 1.67 -2.86
N ALA A 19 -38.29 2.41 -1.89
CA ALA A 19 -36.86 2.43 -1.64
C ALA A 19 -36.48 0.99 -1.28
N ILE A 20 -35.78 0.32 -2.19
CA ILE A 20 -35.06 -0.90 -1.86
C ILE A 20 -34.06 -0.48 -0.77
N PRO A 21 -34.10 -1.05 0.44
CA PRO A 21 -33.11 -0.70 1.45
C PRO A 21 -31.74 -1.02 0.86
N ALA A 22 -30.85 -0.03 0.85
CA ALA A 22 -29.46 -0.26 0.50
C ALA A 22 -28.94 -1.41 1.38
N GLN A 23 -28.40 -2.44 0.76
CA GLN A 23 -27.76 -3.53 1.48
C GLN A 23 -26.60 -2.94 2.27
N ALA A 24 -26.54 -3.20 3.57
CA ALA A 24 -25.48 -2.67 4.42
C ALA A 24 -24.12 -3.09 3.86
N VAL A 25 -23.16 -2.16 3.84
CA VAL A 25 -21.78 -2.43 3.44
C VAL A 25 -21.13 -3.24 4.54
N GLU A 26 -20.61 -4.40 4.20
CA GLU A 26 -19.91 -5.28 5.14
C GLU A 26 -18.42 -4.91 5.17
N ILE A 27 -17.87 -4.74 6.38
CA ILE A 27 -16.45 -4.45 6.63
C ILE A 27 -15.88 -5.56 7.50
N GLU A 28 -14.85 -6.25 7.01
CA GLU A 28 -14.12 -7.26 7.77
C GLU A 28 -12.93 -6.67 8.53
N VAL A 29 -12.86 -6.93 9.83
CA VAL A 29 -11.82 -6.42 10.72
C VAL A 29 -11.07 -7.57 11.37
N ALA A 30 -9.74 -7.59 11.25
CA ALA A 30 -8.89 -8.59 11.86
C ALA A 30 -7.96 -7.96 12.92
N TYR A 31 -7.89 -8.56 14.11
CA TYR A 31 -7.10 -8.02 15.22
C TYR A 31 -6.54 -9.12 16.14
N PRO A 32 -5.41 -8.85 16.83
CA PRO A 32 -4.85 -9.77 17.82
C PRO A 32 -5.38 -9.49 19.23
N TYR A 33 -5.01 -10.31 20.21
CA TYR A 33 -5.23 -10.05 21.64
C TYR A 33 -6.70 -9.81 22.04
N SER A 34 -7.58 -10.74 21.70
CA SER A 34 -9.01 -10.70 22.09
C SER A 34 -9.23 -10.37 23.57
N HIS A 35 -8.46 -11.00 24.46
CA HIS A 35 -8.52 -10.76 25.92
C HIS A 35 -8.32 -9.29 26.34
N LEU A 36 -7.69 -8.46 25.50
CA LEU A 36 -7.55 -7.01 25.71
C LEU A 36 -8.63 -6.20 24.97
N PHE A 37 -8.90 -6.54 23.72
CA PHE A 37 -9.66 -5.66 22.82
C PHE A 37 -11.15 -5.97 22.72
N ASP A 38 -11.60 -7.20 23.03
CA ASP A 38 -13.03 -7.58 22.94
C ASP A 38 -13.90 -6.62 23.75
N VAL A 39 -13.50 -6.34 25.00
CA VAL A 39 -14.23 -5.43 25.90
C VAL A 39 -14.37 -4.02 25.31
N THR A 40 -13.34 -3.56 24.58
CA THR A 40 -13.38 -2.25 23.93
C THR A 40 -14.29 -2.27 22.71
N PHE A 41 -14.10 -3.26 21.82
CA PHE A 41 -14.89 -3.38 20.60
C PHE A 41 -16.36 -3.65 20.89
N GLU A 42 -16.70 -4.51 21.83
CA GLU A 42 -18.09 -4.78 22.24
C GLU A 42 -18.80 -3.48 22.65
N ARG A 43 -18.13 -2.64 23.44
CA ARG A 43 -18.68 -1.36 23.89
C ARG A 43 -18.79 -0.34 22.76
N THR A 44 -17.73 -0.17 21.96
CA THR A 44 -17.72 0.86 20.90
C THR A 44 -18.57 0.48 19.70
N MET A 45 -18.74 -0.81 19.42
CA MET A 45 -19.49 -1.29 18.26
C MET A 45 -20.99 -1.05 18.40
N GLU A 46 -21.54 -1.04 19.61
CA GLU A 46 -22.94 -0.65 19.83
C GLU A 46 -23.18 0.81 19.43
N GLU A 47 -22.28 1.70 19.82
CA GLU A 47 -22.34 3.13 19.46
C GLU A 47 -22.12 3.33 17.96
N PHE A 48 -21.14 2.61 17.38
CA PHE A 48 -20.86 2.64 15.94
C PHE A 48 -22.07 2.19 15.11
N LYS A 49 -22.68 1.04 15.44
CA LYS A 49 -23.87 0.51 14.73
C LYS A 49 -25.06 1.46 14.81
N LYS A 50 -25.20 2.20 15.91
CA LYS A 50 -26.25 3.21 16.06
C LYS A 50 -25.99 4.45 15.19
N ALA A 51 -24.73 4.85 15.05
CA ALA A 51 -24.33 6.00 14.23
C ALA A 51 -24.29 5.67 12.72
N HIS A 52 -23.95 4.43 12.36
CA HIS A 52 -23.75 3.94 10.99
C HIS A 52 -24.56 2.67 10.75
N PRO A 53 -25.91 2.74 10.70
CA PRO A 53 -26.78 1.57 10.55
C PRO A 53 -26.68 0.90 9.17
N ASP A 54 -26.03 1.58 8.21
CA ASP A 54 -25.73 1.14 6.85
C ASP A 54 -24.41 0.38 6.72
N ILE A 55 -23.65 0.21 7.81
CA ILE A 55 -22.39 -0.52 7.85
C ILE A 55 -22.51 -1.70 8.81
N ASP A 56 -22.22 -2.91 8.34
CA ASP A 56 -22.08 -4.10 9.17
C ASP A 56 -20.60 -4.45 9.35
N VAL A 57 -20.13 -4.51 10.60
CA VAL A 57 -18.74 -4.83 10.92
C VAL A 57 -18.64 -6.28 11.36
N LYS A 58 -17.85 -7.07 10.61
CA LYS A 58 -17.53 -8.46 10.95
C LYS A 58 -16.10 -8.59 11.44
N PHE A 59 -15.97 -8.98 12.69
CA PHE A 59 -14.68 -9.36 13.24
C PHE A 59 -14.29 -10.77 12.79
N ARG A 60 -13.10 -10.91 12.21
CA ARG A 60 -12.50 -12.21 11.92
C ARG A 60 -12.08 -12.91 13.21
N ALA A 61 -11.76 -14.20 13.09
CA ALA A 61 -11.08 -14.92 14.17
C ALA A 61 -9.79 -14.19 14.57
N THR A 62 -9.62 -13.93 15.87
CA THR A 62 -8.51 -13.11 16.37
C THR A 62 -7.18 -13.83 16.29
N TYR A 63 -6.12 -13.07 16.02
CA TYR A 63 -4.75 -13.57 16.07
C TYR A 63 -4.24 -13.67 17.51
N GLU A 64 -3.24 -14.52 17.74
CA GLU A 64 -2.66 -14.66 19.09
C GLU A 64 -1.83 -13.43 19.48
N SER A 65 -1.09 -12.87 18.52
CA SER A 65 -0.12 -11.78 18.73
C SER A 65 -0.02 -10.87 17.51
N TYR A 66 0.65 -9.72 17.65
CA TYR A 66 0.96 -8.87 16.50
C TYR A 66 1.77 -9.63 15.44
N GLU A 67 2.75 -10.45 15.83
CA GLU A 67 3.55 -11.30 14.94
C GLU A 67 2.69 -12.26 14.10
N ASP A 68 1.79 -12.97 14.78
CA ASP A 68 0.87 -13.91 14.13
C ASP A 68 -0.08 -13.17 13.17
N GLY A 69 -0.60 -12.02 13.60
CA GLY A 69 -1.42 -11.15 12.77
C GLY A 69 -0.71 -10.68 11.50
N THR A 70 0.50 -10.12 11.62
CA THR A 70 1.28 -9.66 10.45
C THR A 70 1.58 -10.82 9.50
N ASN A 71 1.99 -11.98 10.02
CA ASN A 71 2.29 -13.16 9.20
C ASN A 71 1.04 -13.69 8.49
N SER A 72 -0.13 -13.60 9.12
CA SER A 72 -1.41 -13.98 8.52
C SER A 72 -1.79 -13.04 7.38
N ILE A 73 -1.73 -11.73 7.59
CA ILE A 73 -2.00 -10.72 6.56
C ILE A 73 -1.07 -10.88 5.35
N LEU A 74 0.22 -11.15 5.58
CA LEU A 74 1.17 -11.41 4.49
C LEU A 74 0.84 -12.65 3.65
N ARG A 75 0.24 -13.68 4.25
CA ARG A 75 -0.23 -14.87 3.51
C ARG A 75 -1.54 -14.57 2.79
N GLU A 76 -2.47 -13.91 3.46
CA GLU A 76 -3.78 -13.54 2.92
C GLU A 76 -3.67 -12.57 1.74
N SER A 77 -2.67 -11.67 1.72
CA SER A 77 -2.40 -10.81 0.57
C SER A 77 -2.02 -11.60 -0.68
N VAL A 78 -1.30 -12.71 -0.52
CA VAL A 78 -0.93 -13.59 -1.63
C VAL A 78 -2.14 -14.42 -2.08
N ALA A 79 -3.01 -14.79 -1.14
CA ALA A 79 -4.22 -15.57 -1.41
C ALA A 79 -5.39 -14.73 -1.97
N GLY A 80 -5.31 -13.40 -1.91
CA GLY A 80 -6.41 -12.52 -2.30
C GLY A 80 -7.59 -12.53 -1.32
N THR A 81 -7.33 -12.79 -0.04
CA THR A 81 -8.37 -12.95 1.00
C THR A 81 -8.14 -12.00 2.18
N LEU A 82 -7.56 -10.82 1.93
CA LEU A 82 -7.32 -9.81 2.97
C LEU A 82 -8.63 -9.37 3.64
N PRO A 83 -8.60 -9.00 4.94
CA PRO A 83 -9.71 -8.25 5.53
C PRO A 83 -9.74 -6.84 4.96
N ASP A 84 -10.74 -6.04 5.35
CA ASP A 84 -10.72 -4.61 5.07
C ASP A 84 -9.73 -3.88 5.96
N ILE A 85 -9.81 -4.16 7.26
CA ILE A 85 -9.00 -3.51 8.27
C ILE A 85 -8.19 -4.56 9.03
N THR A 86 -6.93 -4.25 9.28
CA THR A 86 -6.08 -5.06 10.17
C THR A 86 -5.44 -4.21 11.26
N MET A 87 -5.49 -4.69 12.51
CA MET A 87 -4.83 -4.07 13.64
C MET A 87 -3.39 -4.58 13.76
N GLN A 88 -2.41 -3.71 13.56
CA GLN A 88 -1.00 -4.09 13.52
C GLN A 88 -0.18 -3.39 14.59
N GLY A 89 0.71 -4.13 15.24
CA GLY A 89 1.63 -3.56 16.22
C GLY A 89 2.49 -2.49 15.58
N LEU A 90 2.84 -1.42 16.32
CA LEU A 90 3.56 -0.28 15.74
C LEU A 90 4.86 -0.67 15.03
N ASN A 91 5.54 -1.71 15.56
CA ASN A 91 6.78 -2.28 15.01
C ASN A 91 6.58 -3.22 13.81
N ARG A 92 5.34 -3.42 13.33
CA ARG A 92 5.00 -4.37 12.27
C ARG A 92 4.36 -3.73 11.04
N GLN A 93 4.05 -2.44 11.07
CA GLN A 93 3.40 -1.73 9.97
C GLN A 93 4.28 -1.65 8.71
N ALA A 94 5.59 -1.38 8.88
CA ALA A 94 6.50 -1.06 7.78
C ALA A 94 6.49 -2.11 6.65
N ILE A 95 6.51 -3.40 6.99
CA ILE A 95 6.52 -4.48 5.98
C ILE A 95 5.25 -4.52 5.12
N LEU A 96 4.09 -4.10 5.66
CA LEU A 96 2.85 -4.05 4.91
C LEU A 96 2.81 -2.84 3.97
N VAL A 97 3.40 -1.71 4.39
CA VAL A 97 3.55 -0.50 3.55
C VAL A 97 4.53 -0.77 2.41
N GLU A 98 5.73 -1.28 2.71
CA GLU A 98 6.77 -1.57 1.72
C GLU A 98 6.28 -2.53 0.63
N LYS A 99 5.48 -3.54 1.01
CA LYS A 99 4.86 -4.51 0.10
C LYS A 99 3.64 -3.99 -0.67
N GLY A 100 3.19 -2.77 -0.39
CA GLY A 100 2.01 -2.19 -1.02
C GLY A 100 0.70 -2.86 -0.63
N ILE A 101 0.68 -3.51 0.54
CA ILE A 101 -0.53 -4.14 1.11
C ILE A 101 -1.36 -3.10 1.84
N ALA A 102 -0.71 -2.28 2.68
CA ALA A 102 -1.36 -1.19 3.38
C ALA A 102 -1.62 -0.01 2.43
N ARG A 103 -2.77 0.63 2.60
CA ARG A 103 -3.20 1.79 1.81
C ARG A 103 -2.98 3.09 2.57
N SER A 104 -2.66 4.13 1.81
CA SER A 104 -2.58 5.49 2.33
C SER A 104 -3.97 5.92 2.82
N LEU A 105 -4.01 6.49 4.02
CA LEU A 105 -5.21 7.03 4.63
C LEU A 105 -5.42 8.51 4.27
N GLU A 106 -4.45 9.17 3.64
CA GLU A 106 -4.51 10.59 3.25
C GLU A 106 -5.77 10.98 2.45
N PRO A 107 -6.24 10.16 1.48
CA PRO A 107 -7.46 10.48 0.73
C PRO A 107 -8.74 10.50 1.59
N PHE A 108 -8.71 9.87 2.76
CA PHE A 108 -9.80 9.85 3.73
C PHE A 108 -9.60 10.95 4.77
N ILE A 109 -8.41 11.05 5.35
CA ILE A 109 -8.06 12.06 6.36
C ILE A 109 -8.30 13.49 5.83
N SER A 110 -7.95 13.76 4.57
CA SER A 110 -8.18 15.07 3.94
C SER A 110 -9.65 15.50 3.85
N LYS A 111 -10.60 14.58 4.03
CA LYS A 111 -12.04 14.84 4.05
C LYS A 111 -12.59 15.09 5.45
N GLU A 112 -11.80 14.83 6.50
CA GLU A 112 -12.20 14.98 7.89
C GLU A 112 -11.88 16.39 8.39
N ALA A 113 -12.89 17.09 8.91
CA ALA A 113 -12.77 18.50 9.29
C ALA A 113 -12.10 18.74 10.66
N ASP A 114 -12.18 17.77 11.58
CA ASP A 114 -11.82 17.93 12.99
C ASP A 114 -10.82 16.88 13.50
N PHE A 115 -10.08 16.24 12.58
CA PHE A 115 -9.21 15.09 12.86
C PHE A 115 -8.22 15.30 14.03
N GLU A 116 -7.61 16.48 14.14
CA GLU A 116 -6.70 16.82 15.25
C GLU A 116 -7.46 16.94 16.59
N LYS A 117 -8.68 17.48 16.60
CA LYS A 117 -9.52 17.62 17.80
C LYS A 117 -10.02 16.27 18.31
N ASP A 118 -10.13 15.29 17.42
CA ASP A 118 -10.48 13.90 17.77
C ASP A 118 -9.29 13.11 18.36
N GLY A 119 -8.14 13.77 18.55
CA GLY A 119 -6.97 13.22 19.23
C GLY A 119 -5.82 12.82 18.31
N TYR A 120 -6.01 12.89 16.99
CA TYR A 120 -5.01 12.57 15.97
C TYR A 120 -4.09 13.76 15.66
N HIS A 121 -3.40 14.25 16.69
CA HIS A 121 -2.35 15.26 16.54
C HIS A 121 -1.06 14.63 15.96
N LYS A 122 -0.13 15.48 15.51
CA LYS A 122 1.08 15.06 14.79
C LYS A 122 1.83 13.89 15.45
N ALA A 123 2.08 13.95 16.76
CA ALA A 123 2.84 12.90 17.45
C ALA A 123 2.15 11.52 17.42
N MET A 124 0.81 11.48 17.38
CA MET A 124 0.08 10.23 17.19
C MET A 124 0.22 9.76 15.74
N LEU A 125 -0.04 10.64 14.76
CA LEU A 125 0.01 10.27 13.34
C LEU A 125 1.41 9.84 12.89
N ASP A 126 2.46 10.42 13.47
CA ASP A 126 3.85 10.03 13.24
C ASP A 126 4.09 8.53 13.53
N LEU A 127 3.30 7.89 14.41
CA LEU A 127 3.40 6.45 14.72
C LEU A 127 2.93 5.55 13.57
N GLY A 128 2.15 6.08 12.63
CA GLY A 128 1.64 5.37 11.45
C GLY A 128 2.02 6.02 10.13
N THR A 129 2.96 6.98 10.15
CA THR A 129 3.43 7.72 8.98
C THR A 129 4.64 7.05 8.35
N PHE A 130 4.56 6.79 7.04
CA PHE A 130 5.63 6.21 6.24
C PHE A 130 5.78 7.03 4.96
N ASP A 131 7.00 7.43 4.60
CA ASP A 131 7.30 8.26 3.42
C ASP A 131 6.46 9.55 3.30
N GLY A 132 6.02 10.11 4.44
CA GLY A 132 5.26 11.35 4.50
C GLY A 132 3.74 11.18 4.46
N GLU A 133 3.24 9.95 4.37
CA GLU A 133 1.80 9.66 4.36
C GLU A 133 1.40 8.75 5.52
N VAL A 134 0.19 8.94 6.04
CA VAL A 134 -0.37 8.10 7.11
C VAL A 134 -0.93 6.79 6.51
N TYR A 135 -0.38 5.65 6.91
CA TYR A 135 -0.87 4.32 6.53
C TYR A 135 -1.55 3.56 7.68
N GLY A 136 -1.26 3.95 8.92
CA GLY A 136 -1.84 3.38 10.11
C GLY A 136 -2.48 4.46 10.97
N LEU A 137 -3.73 4.23 11.38
CA LEU A 137 -4.42 5.09 12.33
C LEU A 137 -4.17 4.57 13.76
N PRO A 138 -3.42 5.29 14.61
CA PRO A 138 -3.13 4.88 15.98
C PRO A 138 -4.41 4.57 16.76
N PHE A 139 -4.53 3.39 17.35
CA PHE A 139 -5.78 2.98 18.03
C PHE A 139 -5.56 2.73 19.52
N SER A 140 -4.62 1.84 19.85
CA SER A 140 -4.28 1.54 21.24
C SER A 140 -2.83 1.84 21.45
N ILE A 141 -2.53 2.99 22.06
CA ILE A 141 -1.16 3.45 22.32
C ILE A 141 -0.85 3.29 23.80
N SER A 142 0.33 2.74 24.09
CA SER A 142 0.75 2.41 25.45
C SER A 142 2.18 2.87 25.73
N LEU A 143 2.49 2.99 27.02
CA LEU A 143 3.85 3.24 27.52
C LEU A 143 4.18 2.22 28.61
N PRO A 144 5.47 1.97 28.88
CA PRO A 144 5.89 1.25 30.08
C PRO A 144 5.47 2.01 31.36
N VAL A 145 5.02 1.29 32.39
CA VAL A 145 4.62 1.86 33.69
C VAL A 145 4.92 0.88 34.82
N GLY A 146 5.05 1.38 36.05
CA GLY A 146 5.11 0.57 37.27
C GLY A 146 3.73 0.39 37.92
N TYR A 147 3.41 -0.84 38.30
CA TYR A 147 2.24 -1.23 39.07
C TYR A 147 2.69 -1.70 40.46
N TYR A 148 2.05 -1.22 41.52
CA TYR A 148 2.47 -1.46 42.90
C TYR A 148 1.30 -1.98 43.71
N ASN A 149 1.49 -3.13 44.36
CA ASN A 149 0.56 -3.66 45.35
C ASN A 149 0.91 -3.07 46.72
N MET A 150 0.18 -2.03 47.15
CA MET A 150 0.52 -1.27 48.35
C MET A 150 0.45 -2.11 49.63
N ASP A 151 -0.44 -3.10 49.72
CA ASP A 151 -0.50 -4.03 50.85
C ASP A 151 0.83 -4.80 51.03
N LEU A 152 1.53 -5.09 49.94
CA LEU A 152 2.86 -5.73 49.98
C LEU A 152 3.98 -4.72 50.19
N MET A 153 3.89 -3.53 49.59
CA MET A 153 4.87 -2.46 49.78
C MET A 153 4.92 -2.00 51.26
N GLU A 154 3.76 -1.85 51.90
CA GLU A 154 3.64 -1.42 53.30
C GLU A 154 4.19 -2.45 54.29
N LYS A 155 4.13 -3.75 53.98
CA LYS A 155 4.80 -4.79 54.80
C LYS A 155 6.31 -4.58 54.88
N ALA A 156 6.90 -4.00 53.84
CA ALA A 156 8.32 -3.63 53.79
C ALA A 156 8.59 -2.20 54.28
N GLY A 157 7.56 -1.50 54.78
CA GLY A 157 7.66 -0.12 55.27
C GLY A 157 7.82 0.92 54.15
N ILE A 158 7.37 0.62 52.93
CA ILE A 158 7.43 1.53 51.78
C ILE A 158 6.04 2.13 51.54
N SER A 159 5.90 3.44 51.72
CA SER A 159 4.67 4.17 51.45
C SER A 159 4.55 4.65 50.00
N ALA A 160 3.37 5.11 49.59
CA ALA A 160 3.10 5.54 48.21
C ALA A 160 3.95 6.74 47.76
N ASP A 161 4.41 7.60 48.68
CA ASP A 161 5.33 8.71 48.41
C ASP A 161 6.81 8.28 48.35
N GLN A 162 7.10 7.00 48.59
CA GLN A 162 8.44 6.41 48.57
C GLN A 162 8.61 5.36 47.46
N LEU A 163 7.70 5.32 46.49
CA LEU A 163 7.81 4.40 45.36
C LEU A 163 9.07 4.67 44.55
N PRO A 164 9.79 3.64 44.10
CA PRO A 164 11.07 3.79 43.43
C PRO A 164 10.92 4.48 42.07
N THR A 165 11.82 5.41 41.79
CA THR A 165 11.88 6.20 40.54
C THR A 165 13.08 5.82 39.67
N THR A 166 14.03 5.07 40.24
CA THR A 166 15.20 4.53 39.54
C THR A 166 15.30 3.02 39.70
N TRP A 167 15.97 2.34 38.76
CA TRP A 167 16.15 0.89 38.85
C TRP A 167 17.00 0.46 40.05
N GLU A 168 17.92 1.30 40.50
CA GLU A 168 18.69 1.09 41.73
C GLU A 168 17.78 1.08 42.96
N GLU A 169 16.83 2.01 43.05
CA GLU A 169 15.82 2.04 44.12
C GLU A 169 14.86 0.85 44.05
N VAL A 170 14.51 0.37 42.85
CA VAL A 170 13.72 -0.86 42.68
C VAL A 170 14.45 -2.05 43.29
N ILE A 171 15.75 -2.20 43.02
CA ILE A 171 16.57 -3.30 43.57
C ILE A 171 16.67 -3.18 45.10
N GLU A 172 16.82 -1.96 45.65
CA GLU A 172 16.79 -1.74 47.10
C GLU A 172 15.43 -2.14 47.71
N ALA A 173 14.33 -1.74 47.06
CA ALA A 173 12.97 -2.09 47.47
C ALA A 173 12.76 -3.62 47.44
N CYS A 174 13.27 -4.32 46.43
CA CYS A 174 13.24 -5.79 46.39
C CYS A 174 13.90 -6.42 47.63
N GLY A 175 15.07 -5.91 48.05
CA GLY A 175 15.74 -6.38 49.26
C GLY A 175 14.90 -6.19 50.53
N LYS A 176 14.22 -5.05 50.68
CA LYS A 176 13.31 -4.78 51.81
C LYS A 176 12.08 -5.70 51.78
N LEU A 177 11.49 -5.90 50.60
CA LEU A 177 10.34 -6.79 50.38
C LEU A 177 10.67 -8.24 50.72
N SER A 178 11.79 -8.77 50.21
CA SER A 178 12.25 -10.12 50.56
C SER A 178 12.53 -10.27 52.05
N ALA A 179 13.15 -9.27 52.69
CA ALA A 179 13.39 -9.28 54.14
C ALA A 179 12.08 -9.24 54.97
N ALA A 180 11.02 -8.64 54.43
CA ALA A 180 9.67 -8.62 55.00
C ALA A 180 8.85 -9.90 54.69
N GLY A 181 9.43 -10.88 54.01
CA GLY A 181 8.79 -12.16 53.68
C GLY A 181 7.88 -12.12 52.45
N VAL A 182 8.03 -11.12 51.58
CA VAL A 182 7.35 -11.10 50.27
C VAL A 182 8.08 -12.05 49.31
N GLU A 183 7.38 -13.10 48.86
CA GLU A 183 7.95 -14.15 48.01
C GLU A 183 8.25 -13.68 46.58
N LEU A 184 7.47 -12.73 46.06
CA LEU A 184 7.62 -12.21 44.70
C LEU A 184 7.77 -10.68 44.71
N PRO A 185 8.97 -10.16 45.02
CA PRO A 185 9.18 -8.71 45.15
C PRO A 185 8.90 -7.95 43.86
N MET A 186 9.24 -8.53 42.71
CA MET A 186 9.10 -7.86 41.42
C MET A 186 8.83 -8.84 40.29
N LEU A 187 8.04 -8.39 39.32
CA LEU A 187 7.94 -8.92 37.96
C LEU A 187 8.27 -7.83 36.95
N TRP A 188 9.11 -8.15 35.96
CA TRP A 188 9.47 -7.25 34.89
C TRP A 188 9.20 -7.88 33.53
N GLY A 189 8.59 -7.11 32.66
CA GLY A 189 8.11 -7.60 31.39
C GLY A 189 9.18 -8.11 30.44
N TRP A 190 9.17 -9.42 30.15
CA TRP A 190 10.01 -10.01 29.11
C TRP A 190 9.18 -10.87 28.15
N ASN A 191 9.25 -10.57 26.85
CA ASN A 191 8.69 -11.41 25.79
C ASN A 191 9.83 -11.97 24.91
N ILE A 192 9.57 -13.02 24.15
CA ILE A 192 10.59 -13.68 23.32
C ILE A 192 11.17 -12.76 22.22
N THR A 193 10.42 -11.74 21.80
CA THR A 193 10.91 -10.70 20.88
C THR A 193 11.74 -9.63 21.57
N GLY A 194 11.71 -9.56 22.92
CA GLY A 194 12.63 -8.91 23.86
C GLY A 194 12.88 -7.42 23.68
N ASN A 195 12.25 -6.79 22.69
CA ASN A 195 12.76 -5.53 22.14
C ASN A 195 12.13 -4.31 22.80
N TRP A 196 10.89 -4.34 23.29
CA TRP A 196 10.21 -3.11 23.72
C TRP A 196 10.71 -2.57 25.07
N PHE A 197 10.84 -3.43 26.09
CA PHE A 197 11.42 -3.00 27.36
C PHE A 197 12.93 -2.75 27.27
N LEU A 198 13.65 -3.43 26.38
CA LEU A 198 15.03 -3.08 26.04
C LEU A 198 15.11 -1.68 25.39
N GLN A 199 14.19 -1.36 24.47
CA GLN A 199 14.06 -0.01 23.90
C GLN A 199 13.80 1.02 24.99
N ALA A 200 12.94 0.70 25.96
CA ALA A 200 12.66 1.59 27.09
C ALA A 200 13.92 1.92 27.90
N LEU A 201 14.74 0.92 28.24
CA LEU A 201 16.00 1.15 28.96
C LEU A 201 17.02 1.96 28.15
N LEU A 202 17.05 1.77 26.83
CA LEU A 202 17.89 2.56 25.93
C LEU A 202 17.39 4.01 25.79
N TRP A 203 16.08 4.22 25.65
CA TRP A 203 15.46 5.54 25.56
C TRP A 203 15.48 6.30 26.89
N SER A 204 15.51 5.61 28.03
CA SER A 204 15.79 6.24 29.34
C SER A 204 17.14 6.98 29.34
N GLN A 205 18.06 6.61 28.44
CA GLN A 205 19.36 7.23 28.25
C GLN A 205 19.41 8.22 27.07
N ASP A 206 18.29 8.45 26.37
CA ASP A 206 18.15 9.23 25.13
C ASP A 206 18.90 8.60 23.93
N VAL A 207 18.92 7.26 23.88
CA VAL A 207 19.56 6.51 22.79
C VAL A 207 18.56 5.54 22.16
N PRO A 208 18.14 5.72 20.90
CA PRO A 208 17.29 4.75 20.22
C PRO A 208 18.07 3.50 19.79
N ILE A 209 17.41 2.33 19.69
CA ILE A 209 18.07 1.08 19.26
C ILE A 209 18.66 1.19 17.85
N ILE A 210 17.94 1.82 16.92
CA ILE A 210 18.38 2.08 15.55
C ILE A 210 18.27 3.57 15.27
N LYS A 211 19.29 4.15 14.63
CA LYS A 211 19.28 5.52 14.10
C LYS A 211 20.05 5.57 12.79
N ASP A 212 19.47 6.15 11.75
CA ASP A 212 20.08 6.28 10.42
C ASP A 212 20.60 4.93 9.86
N GLY A 213 19.83 3.85 10.05
CA GLY A 213 20.18 2.49 9.64
C GLY A 213 21.31 1.84 10.44
N LYS A 214 21.80 2.47 11.51
CA LYS A 214 22.85 1.95 12.38
C LYS A 214 22.28 1.51 13.72
N VAL A 215 22.79 0.37 14.20
CA VAL A 215 22.46 -0.19 15.51
C VAL A 215 23.26 0.53 16.59
N ASN A 216 22.59 0.90 17.69
CA ASN A 216 23.20 1.55 18.87
C ASN A 216 23.26 0.66 20.11
N PHE A 217 22.55 -0.48 20.15
CA PHE A 217 22.56 -1.36 21.34
C PHE A 217 23.92 -2.04 21.58
N ASP A 218 24.82 -2.03 20.60
CA ASP A 218 26.19 -2.55 20.73
C ASP A 218 27.17 -1.54 21.38
N LYS A 219 26.67 -0.39 21.84
CA LYS A 219 27.43 0.68 22.49
C LYS A 219 27.24 0.68 24.01
N GLU A 220 27.85 1.67 24.66
CA GLU A 220 27.81 1.85 26.13
C GLU A 220 26.37 1.85 26.67
N ALA A 221 25.44 2.59 26.06
CA ALA A 221 24.05 2.63 26.51
C ALA A 221 23.35 1.26 26.49
N GLY A 222 23.66 0.42 25.51
CA GLY A 222 23.15 -0.94 25.46
C GLY A 222 23.78 -1.84 26.53
N LEU A 223 25.08 -1.69 26.81
CA LEU A 223 25.72 -2.39 27.93
C LEU A 223 25.13 -1.98 29.28
N VAL A 224 24.83 -0.69 29.49
CA VAL A 224 24.13 -0.20 30.68
C VAL A 224 22.75 -0.86 30.79
N ALA A 225 21.94 -0.83 29.73
CA ALA A 225 20.61 -1.43 29.72
C ALA A 225 20.65 -2.95 30.05
N LEU A 226 21.56 -3.70 29.44
CA LEU A 226 21.72 -5.13 29.71
C LEU A 226 22.21 -5.42 31.13
N ASN A 227 23.08 -4.56 31.69
CA ASN A 227 23.49 -4.68 33.08
C ASN A 227 22.32 -4.38 34.03
N THR A 228 21.53 -3.34 33.77
CA THR A 228 20.31 -3.05 34.53
C THR A 228 19.37 -4.26 34.53
N MET A 229 19.10 -4.88 33.37
CA MET A 229 18.29 -6.09 33.32
C MET A 229 18.90 -7.23 34.15
N LYS A 230 20.20 -7.49 33.99
CA LYS A 230 20.91 -8.53 34.76
C LYS A 230 20.80 -8.27 36.27
N ASP A 231 20.92 -7.03 36.70
CA ASP A 231 20.87 -6.62 38.10
C ASP A 231 19.44 -6.68 38.66
N LEU A 232 18.41 -6.40 37.86
CA LEU A 232 17.01 -6.61 38.23
C LEU A 232 16.69 -8.09 38.46
N PHE A 233 17.03 -8.95 37.49
CA PHE A 233 16.76 -10.39 37.61
C PHE A 233 17.48 -11.02 38.80
N ARG A 234 18.75 -10.66 39.02
CA ARG A 234 19.56 -11.24 40.11
C ARG A 234 19.33 -10.57 41.46
N GLY A 235 19.14 -9.26 41.48
CA GLY A 235 18.97 -8.46 42.68
C GLY A 235 17.59 -8.63 43.32
N CYS A 236 16.57 -8.90 42.51
CA CYS A 236 15.20 -9.16 42.98
C CYS A 236 14.83 -10.65 43.03
N ASP A 237 15.77 -11.55 42.74
CA ASP A 237 15.52 -13.01 42.59
C ASP A 237 14.29 -13.31 41.72
N MET A 238 14.19 -12.60 40.59
CA MET A 238 12.99 -12.61 39.77
C MET A 238 12.83 -13.97 39.06
N PRO A 239 11.69 -14.66 39.20
CA PRO A 239 11.48 -15.94 38.52
C PRO A 239 11.34 -15.75 37.00
N ASN A 240 11.85 -16.72 36.24
CA ASN A 240 11.68 -16.75 34.79
C ASN A 240 10.35 -17.42 34.42
N LEU A 241 9.27 -16.66 34.47
CA LEU A 241 7.93 -17.09 34.08
C LEU A 241 7.68 -16.85 32.59
N ASP A 242 6.81 -17.65 31.99
CA ASP A 242 6.24 -17.28 30.69
C ASP A 242 5.29 -16.08 30.84
N VAL A 243 4.96 -15.43 29.71
CA VAL A 243 4.15 -14.20 29.73
C VAL A 243 2.81 -14.42 30.43
N LYS A 244 2.15 -15.56 30.17
CA LYS A 244 0.87 -15.87 30.80
C LYS A 244 1.00 -16.01 32.31
N GLY A 245 1.95 -16.80 32.79
CA GLY A 245 2.18 -17.02 34.22
C GLY A 245 2.57 -15.74 34.95
N MET A 246 3.38 -14.88 34.32
CA MET A 246 3.72 -13.57 34.86
C MET A 246 2.49 -12.67 35.00
N LEU A 247 1.63 -12.59 33.97
CA LEU A 247 0.41 -11.78 34.02
C LEU A 247 -0.59 -12.30 35.05
N ASP A 248 -0.78 -13.62 35.12
CA ASP A 248 -1.67 -14.25 36.12
C ASP A 248 -1.21 -13.91 37.55
N ALA A 249 0.10 -14.02 37.83
CA ALA A 249 0.67 -13.68 39.14
C ALA A 249 0.54 -12.19 39.48
N ALA A 250 0.81 -11.30 38.52
CA ALA A 250 0.66 -9.86 38.70
C ALA A 250 -0.80 -9.48 38.97
N TYR A 251 -1.74 -10.00 38.19
CA TYR A 251 -3.16 -9.65 38.30
C TYR A 251 -3.79 -10.19 39.58
N ALA A 252 -3.32 -11.33 40.07
CA ALA A 252 -3.72 -11.89 41.36
C ALA A 252 -3.08 -11.18 42.57
N GLY A 253 -2.27 -10.13 42.35
CA GLY A 253 -1.62 -9.38 43.42
C GLY A 253 -0.48 -10.13 44.12
N GLN A 254 0.08 -11.16 43.49
CA GLN A 254 1.15 -11.96 44.10
C GLN A 254 2.48 -11.22 44.11
N SER A 255 2.69 -10.30 43.16
CA SER A 255 3.90 -9.47 43.09
C SER A 255 3.70 -8.10 43.72
N ALA A 256 4.72 -7.61 44.44
CA ALA A 256 4.70 -6.26 45.02
C ALA A 256 4.90 -5.16 43.96
N MET A 257 5.80 -5.38 43.01
CA MET A 257 6.08 -4.45 41.91
C MET A 257 5.98 -5.16 40.57
N PHE A 258 5.20 -4.64 39.64
CA PHE A 258 5.05 -5.20 38.29
C PHE A 258 5.31 -4.11 37.25
N PHE A 259 6.24 -4.34 36.33
CA PHE A 259 6.57 -3.38 35.27
C PHE A 259 6.09 -3.90 33.92
N TRP A 260 5.09 -3.22 33.35
CA TRP A 260 4.43 -3.66 32.12
C TRP A 260 3.85 -2.49 31.32
N SER A 261 3.19 -2.80 30.20
CA SER A 261 2.44 -1.84 29.39
C SER A 261 1.24 -1.29 30.15
N THR A 262 0.97 0.02 30.01
CA THR A 262 -0.26 0.67 30.51
C THR A 262 -1.55 -0.03 30.07
N SER A 263 -1.52 -0.84 29.02
CA SER A 263 -2.66 -1.66 28.58
C SER A 263 -3.15 -2.64 29.65
N ALA A 264 -2.32 -3.00 30.64
CA ALA A 264 -2.70 -3.92 31.70
C ALA A 264 -3.57 -3.28 32.80
N VAL A 265 -3.65 -1.95 32.92
CA VAL A 265 -4.39 -1.28 34.03
C VAL A 265 -5.81 -1.84 34.18
N GLY A 266 -6.57 -1.89 33.08
CA GLY A 266 -7.95 -2.37 33.12
C GLY A 266 -8.06 -3.85 33.51
N ALA A 267 -7.09 -4.68 33.14
CA ALA A 267 -7.08 -6.09 33.52
C ALA A 267 -6.69 -6.27 34.99
N VAL A 268 -5.70 -5.53 35.49
CA VAL A 268 -5.31 -5.55 36.91
C VAL A 268 -6.50 -5.10 37.77
N GLU A 269 -7.14 -3.97 37.45
CA GLU A 269 -8.29 -3.44 38.22
C GLU A 269 -9.46 -4.42 38.31
N ARG A 270 -9.73 -5.18 37.24
CA ARG A 270 -10.81 -6.19 37.25
C ARG A 270 -10.47 -7.43 38.06
N ASN A 271 -9.18 -7.78 38.20
CA ASN A 271 -8.74 -9.05 38.77
C ASN A 271 -8.06 -8.92 40.14
N LYS A 272 -7.69 -7.71 40.56
CA LYS A 272 -6.95 -7.47 41.80
C LYS A 272 -7.69 -7.94 43.06
N GLY A 273 -9.02 -7.96 43.05
CA GLY A 273 -9.76 -8.15 44.29
C GLY A 273 -9.54 -6.96 45.23
N ASP A 274 -9.15 -7.23 46.47
CA ASP A 274 -9.21 -6.22 47.55
C ASP A 274 -7.93 -5.41 47.78
N TRP A 275 -6.78 -5.82 47.21
CA TRP A 275 -5.52 -5.09 47.45
C TRP A 275 -5.50 -3.72 46.77
N GLU A 276 -4.75 -2.79 47.34
CA GLU A 276 -4.63 -1.42 46.83
C GLU A 276 -3.59 -1.32 45.71
N LEU A 277 -4.05 -0.96 44.51
CA LEU A 277 -3.20 -0.72 43.35
C LEU A 277 -2.81 0.76 43.26
N VAL A 278 -1.51 1.02 43.19
CA VAL A 278 -0.96 2.31 42.78
C VAL A 278 -0.16 2.12 41.49
N THR A 279 -0.17 3.12 40.61
CA THR A 279 0.71 3.17 39.43
C THR A 279 1.68 4.33 39.57
N ASN A 280 2.90 4.16 39.06
CA ASN A 280 3.90 5.23 39.03
C ASN A 280 4.69 5.20 37.71
N GLU A 281 5.41 6.29 37.41
CA GLU A 281 6.27 6.40 36.23
C GLU A 281 7.23 5.21 36.11
N PHE A 282 7.56 4.84 34.88
CA PHE A 282 8.56 3.81 34.62
C PHE A 282 9.93 4.25 35.20
N PRO A 283 10.62 3.40 35.97
CA PRO A 283 11.90 3.80 36.55
C PRO A 283 12.95 4.10 35.47
N GLY A 284 13.78 5.11 35.73
CA GLY A 284 14.91 5.43 34.85
C GLY A 284 16.24 4.92 35.41
N ILE A 285 17.33 5.25 34.71
CA ILE A 285 18.70 4.82 35.06
C ILE A 285 19.38 6.01 35.73
N GLY A 286 19.51 5.97 37.06
CA GLY A 286 20.04 7.06 37.90
C GLY A 286 19.19 8.35 37.97
N THR A 287 18.33 8.61 36.99
CA THR A 287 17.34 9.70 36.94
C THR A 287 16.04 9.21 36.31
N SER A 288 14.99 10.03 36.28
CA SER A 288 13.79 9.75 35.47
C SER A 288 14.14 9.45 34.00
N PRO A 289 13.35 8.62 33.30
CA PRO A 289 13.58 8.32 31.88
C PRO A 289 13.65 9.59 31.03
N LYS A 290 14.67 9.71 30.17
CA LYS A 290 14.73 10.79 29.17
C LYS A 290 13.71 10.63 28.04
N GLY A 291 13.25 9.40 27.80
CA GLY A 291 12.20 9.08 26.85
C GLY A 291 11.73 7.63 27.04
N LEU A 292 10.54 7.33 26.51
CA LEU A 292 9.97 5.98 26.49
C LEU A 292 9.40 5.67 25.09
N PRO A 293 9.57 4.44 24.57
CA PRO A 293 9.00 4.06 23.29
C PRO A 293 7.48 3.91 23.42
N ALA A 294 6.74 4.47 22.46
CA ALA A 294 5.33 4.14 22.28
C ALA A 294 5.20 2.64 21.95
N GLY A 295 4.21 1.99 22.55
CA GLY A 295 3.80 0.63 22.25
C GLY A 295 2.35 0.58 21.77
N GLY A 296 1.87 -0.63 21.50
CA GLY A 296 0.50 -0.86 21.07
C GLY A 296 0.34 -0.99 19.55
N ASN A 297 -0.77 -0.50 18.99
CA ASN A 297 -1.13 -0.75 17.59
C ASN A 297 -1.77 0.42 16.85
N ALA A 298 -1.83 0.25 15.54
CA ALA A 298 -2.59 1.07 14.61
C ALA A 298 -3.53 0.20 13.77
N ALA A 299 -4.67 0.76 13.39
CA ALA A 299 -5.56 0.19 12.38
C ALA A 299 -5.03 0.54 10.99
N MET A 300 -4.87 -0.46 10.12
CA MET A 300 -4.41 -0.27 8.74
C MET A 300 -5.50 -0.72 7.76
N LEU A 301 -5.76 0.09 6.74
CA LEU A 301 -6.61 -0.28 5.62
C LEU A 301 -5.81 -1.17 4.66
N VAL A 302 -6.30 -2.39 4.41
CA VAL A 302 -5.62 -3.38 3.55
C VAL A 302 -6.53 -3.95 2.46
N SER A 303 -7.83 -3.64 2.47
CA SER A 303 -8.67 -3.88 1.28
C SER A 303 -8.42 -2.84 0.20
N ALA A 304 -8.65 -3.28 -1.04
CA ALA A 304 -8.81 -2.40 -2.18
C ALA A 304 -10.30 -2.16 -2.39
N SER A 305 -10.73 -0.90 -2.48
CA SER A 305 -12.04 -0.59 -3.05
C SER A 305 -11.97 -0.75 -4.57
N GLY A 306 -12.17 -1.98 -5.06
CA GLY A 306 -12.15 -2.31 -6.49
C GLY A 306 -12.11 -3.82 -6.69
N GLU A 307 -12.71 -4.31 -7.79
CA GLU A 307 -12.55 -5.71 -8.17
C GLU A 307 -11.08 -5.99 -8.47
N THR A 308 -10.52 -7.03 -7.85
CA THR A 308 -9.17 -7.48 -8.21
C THR A 308 -9.21 -8.13 -9.59
N LEU A 309 -8.21 -7.84 -10.41
CA LEU A 309 -8.03 -8.52 -11.69
C LEU A 309 -6.93 -9.56 -11.53
N TYR A 310 -7.33 -10.84 -11.60
CA TYR A 310 -6.48 -12.01 -11.33
C TYR A 310 -5.88 -12.02 -9.90
N GLY A 311 -6.59 -11.49 -8.91
CA GLY A 311 -6.13 -11.46 -7.51
C GLY A 311 -5.18 -10.31 -7.17
N ARG A 312 -5.02 -9.33 -8.06
CA ARG A 312 -4.32 -8.06 -7.78
C ARG A 312 -5.21 -6.87 -8.07
N ASP A 313 -5.02 -5.81 -7.31
CA ASP A 313 -5.61 -4.51 -7.60
C ASP A 313 -4.76 -3.77 -8.66
N PRO A 314 -5.31 -3.51 -9.86
CA PRO A 314 -4.59 -2.78 -10.91
C PRO A 314 -4.19 -1.35 -10.51
N ALA A 315 -4.87 -0.75 -9.54
CA ALA A 315 -4.59 0.60 -9.06
C ALA A 315 -3.18 0.73 -8.49
N VAL A 316 -2.71 -0.27 -7.75
CA VAL A 316 -1.44 -0.24 -7.01
C VAL A 316 -0.27 0.04 -7.95
N ALA A 317 -0.22 -0.69 -9.07
CA ALA A 317 0.87 -0.56 -10.02
C ALA A 317 0.75 0.75 -10.83
N LEU A 318 -0.47 1.19 -11.13
CA LEU A 318 -0.69 2.45 -11.83
C LEU A 318 -0.27 3.65 -10.97
N GLU A 319 -0.67 3.68 -9.70
CA GLU A 319 -0.33 4.73 -8.73
C GLU A 319 1.20 4.85 -8.57
N ARG A 320 1.88 3.73 -8.29
CA ARG A 320 3.35 3.71 -8.19
C ARG A 320 4.06 4.11 -9.49
N CYS A 321 3.51 3.74 -10.64
CA CYS A 321 4.05 4.16 -11.95
C CYS A 321 3.96 5.68 -12.12
N ILE A 322 2.81 6.28 -11.77
CA ILE A 322 2.58 7.72 -11.84
C ILE A 322 3.51 8.47 -10.88
N GLU A 323 3.66 7.99 -9.64
CA GLU A 323 4.59 8.55 -8.66
C GLU A 323 6.05 8.52 -9.16
N ASP A 324 6.47 7.38 -9.72
CA ASP A 324 7.83 7.21 -10.24
C ASP A 324 8.10 8.13 -11.45
N ILE A 325 7.19 8.19 -12.42
CA ILE A 325 7.27 9.11 -13.56
C ILE A 325 7.31 10.56 -13.07
N ASN A 326 6.44 10.93 -12.13
CA ASN A 326 6.40 12.28 -11.56
C ASN A 326 7.69 12.66 -10.82
N ARG A 327 8.42 11.69 -10.28
CA ARG A 327 9.66 11.90 -9.55
C ARG A 327 10.87 12.00 -10.48
N HIS A 328 10.93 11.15 -11.50
CA HIS A 328 12.15 10.96 -12.29
C HIS A 328 12.06 11.49 -13.73
N HIS A 329 10.85 11.69 -14.25
CA HIS A 329 10.60 12.00 -15.67
C HIS A 329 9.51 13.06 -15.88
N ALA A 330 9.30 13.94 -14.89
CA ALA A 330 8.33 15.04 -15.00
C ALA A 330 8.64 16.04 -16.13
N ASP A 331 9.86 16.01 -16.68
CA ASP A 331 10.32 16.80 -17.82
C ASP A 331 9.97 16.19 -19.19
N ALA A 332 9.42 14.97 -19.22
CA ALA A 332 9.04 14.32 -20.47
C ALA A 332 8.03 15.17 -21.25
N ALA A 333 8.20 15.24 -22.57
CA ALA A 333 7.29 16.02 -23.41
C ALA A 333 5.89 15.41 -23.45
N ARG A 334 5.78 14.07 -23.42
CA ARG A 334 4.52 13.34 -23.43
C ARG A 334 4.65 12.01 -22.69
N CYS A 335 3.57 11.61 -22.02
CA CYS A 335 3.32 10.23 -21.59
C CYS A 335 2.25 9.65 -22.52
N VAL A 336 2.47 8.46 -23.07
CA VAL A 336 1.52 7.81 -24.00
C VAL A 336 1.11 6.45 -23.44
N ILE A 337 -0.20 6.22 -23.30
CA ILE A 337 -0.74 4.91 -22.91
C ILE A 337 -1.41 4.29 -24.14
N THR A 338 -0.87 3.17 -24.61
CA THR A 338 -1.19 2.56 -25.91
C THR A 338 -2.41 1.62 -25.88
N GLY A 339 -3.46 1.95 -25.13
CA GLY A 339 -4.71 1.19 -25.05
C GLY A 339 -4.81 0.18 -23.91
N ASP A 340 -5.98 -0.46 -23.82
CA ASP A 340 -6.45 -1.29 -22.70
C ASP A 340 -6.36 -0.54 -21.36
N LEU A 341 -7.04 0.60 -21.34
CA LEU A 341 -7.11 1.50 -20.20
C LEU A 341 -7.98 0.92 -19.07
N THR A 342 -8.93 0.07 -19.43
CA THR A 342 -9.90 -0.60 -18.55
C THR A 342 -9.95 -2.10 -18.87
N HIS A 343 -10.70 -2.89 -18.08
CA HIS A 343 -10.83 -4.34 -18.32
C HIS A 343 -12.07 -4.71 -19.15
N TRP A 344 -13.20 -4.03 -19.01
CA TRP A 344 -14.38 -4.23 -19.87
C TRP A 344 -15.07 -2.92 -20.29
N GLY A 345 -14.34 -1.81 -20.30
CA GLY A 345 -14.88 -0.52 -20.74
C GLY A 345 -15.89 0.07 -19.76
N GLU A 346 -15.85 -0.33 -18.49
CA GLU A 346 -16.83 0.04 -17.48
C GLU A 346 -16.70 1.52 -17.09
N THR A 347 -17.84 2.17 -16.88
CA THR A 347 -17.95 3.55 -16.36
C THR A 347 -17.11 3.75 -15.11
N GLU A 348 -17.23 2.84 -14.13
CA GLU A 348 -16.55 2.90 -12.85
C GLU A 348 -15.03 2.72 -13.00
N ALA A 349 -14.60 1.89 -13.97
CA ALA A 349 -13.19 1.70 -14.28
C ALA A 349 -12.59 2.97 -14.90
N PHE A 350 -13.31 3.67 -15.77
CA PHE A 350 -12.86 4.95 -16.33
C PHE A 350 -12.83 6.07 -15.29
N ASP A 351 -13.80 6.12 -14.37
CA ASP A 351 -13.78 7.06 -13.25
C ASP A 351 -12.55 6.84 -12.36
N HIS A 352 -12.30 5.58 -12.02
CA HIS A 352 -11.15 5.18 -11.24
C HIS A 352 -9.83 5.52 -11.96
N LEU A 353 -9.70 5.12 -13.22
CA LEU A 353 -8.55 5.44 -14.06
C LEU A 353 -8.29 6.94 -14.11
N LYS A 354 -9.32 7.76 -14.37
CA LYS A 354 -9.19 9.22 -14.45
C LYS A 354 -8.65 9.81 -13.15
N ARG A 355 -9.16 9.38 -12.00
CA ARG A 355 -8.70 9.87 -10.68
C ARG A 355 -7.21 9.64 -10.45
N HIS A 356 -6.66 8.52 -10.94
CA HIS A 356 -5.23 8.25 -10.89
C HIS A 356 -4.46 9.09 -11.91
N LEU A 357 -4.88 9.08 -13.17
CA LEU A 357 -4.21 9.81 -14.24
C LEU A 357 -4.17 11.33 -14.02
N ASP A 358 -5.14 11.90 -13.32
CA ASP A 358 -5.16 13.34 -12.96
C ASP A 358 -3.99 13.75 -12.05
N GLN A 359 -3.29 12.79 -11.43
CA GLN A 359 -2.09 13.02 -10.62
C GLN A 359 -0.81 13.09 -11.46
N LEU A 360 -0.85 12.67 -12.73
CA LEU A 360 0.32 12.67 -13.61
C LEU A 360 0.68 14.10 -14.04
N LYS A 361 1.93 14.51 -13.80
CA LYS A 361 2.44 15.85 -14.14
C LYS A 361 2.81 15.98 -15.61
N VAL A 362 3.11 14.86 -16.27
CA VAL A 362 3.50 14.80 -17.68
C VAL A 362 2.24 14.89 -18.55
N PRO A 363 2.23 15.73 -19.62
CA PRO A 363 1.08 15.79 -20.53
C PRO A 363 0.77 14.42 -21.16
N LEU A 364 -0.49 14.01 -21.04
CA LEU A 364 -0.94 12.66 -21.35
C LEU A 364 -1.55 12.56 -22.75
N ARG A 365 -1.26 11.45 -23.44
CA ARG A 365 -1.96 10.98 -24.63
C ARG A 365 -2.48 9.57 -24.40
N LEU A 366 -3.77 9.37 -24.64
CA LEU A 366 -4.43 8.08 -24.46
C LEU A 366 -4.82 7.50 -25.81
N LEU A 367 -4.57 6.21 -25.98
CA LEU A 367 -5.19 5.39 -27.02
C LEU A 367 -6.15 4.43 -26.34
N VAL A 368 -7.05 3.84 -27.14
CA VAL A 368 -7.96 2.78 -26.69
C VAL A 368 -7.51 1.44 -27.25
N GLY A 369 -7.70 0.38 -26.45
CA GLY A 369 -7.52 -1.00 -26.84
C GLY A 369 -8.85 -1.72 -26.99
N ASN A 370 -8.80 -3.05 -27.17
CA ASN A 370 -10.01 -3.86 -27.36
C ASN A 370 -10.83 -4.01 -26.06
N HIS A 371 -10.25 -3.72 -24.90
CA HIS A 371 -10.96 -3.74 -23.62
C HIS A 371 -11.72 -2.44 -23.33
N ASP A 372 -11.53 -1.38 -24.13
CA ASP A 372 -12.08 -0.06 -23.87
C ASP A 372 -13.35 0.23 -24.70
N ASP A 373 -14.28 1.00 -24.15
CA ASP A 373 -15.42 1.55 -24.89
C ASP A 373 -15.21 3.03 -25.23
N ARG A 374 -15.30 3.39 -26.53
CA ARG A 374 -15.06 4.77 -26.99
C ARG A 374 -16.09 5.78 -26.48
N HIS A 375 -17.35 5.36 -26.31
CA HIS A 375 -18.43 6.23 -25.81
C HIS A 375 -18.27 6.52 -24.33
N VAL A 376 -17.89 5.49 -23.56
CA VAL A 376 -17.58 5.63 -22.14
C VAL A 376 -16.33 6.50 -22.00
N PHE A 377 -15.22 6.17 -22.68
CA PHE A 377 -13.99 6.98 -22.69
C PHE A 377 -14.25 8.49 -22.87
N ARG A 378 -15.11 8.84 -23.84
CA ARG A 378 -15.45 10.24 -24.15
C ARG A 378 -16.12 11.00 -23.01
N GLN A 379 -16.81 10.32 -22.10
CA GLN A 379 -17.45 10.95 -20.94
C GLN A 379 -16.43 11.43 -19.90
N TRP A 380 -15.34 10.67 -19.68
CA TRP A 380 -14.28 11.04 -18.73
C TRP A 380 -13.17 11.88 -19.36
N PHE A 381 -12.94 11.74 -20.67
CA PHE A 381 -11.91 12.49 -21.41
C PHE A 381 -12.52 13.31 -22.56
N PRO A 382 -13.42 14.29 -22.28
CA PRO A 382 -14.13 15.03 -23.31
C PRO A 382 -13.22 15.94 -24.16
N ASP A 383 -12.10 16.40 -23.58
CA ASP A 383 -11.11 17.27 -24.23
C ASP A 383 -10.07 16.48 -25.03
N HIS A 384 -10.12 15.14 -25.01
CA HIS A 384 -9.23 14.33 -25.82
C HIS A 384 -9.57 14.51 -27.32
N PRO A 385 -8.58 14.55 -28.23
CA PRO A 385 -8.87 14.69 -29.65
C PRO A 385 -9.51 13.43 -30.23
N PHE A 386 -10.39 13.67 -31.19
CA PHE A 386 -11.04 12.68 -32.04
C PHE A 386 -10.87 13.11 -33.50
N ASP A 387 -10.86 12.16 -34.43
CA ASP A 387 -10.96 12.50 -35.84
C ASP A 387 -12.39 12.88 -36.24
N GLU A 388 -12.54 13.34 -37.48
CA GLU A 388 -13.82 13.73 -38.07
C GLU A 388 -14.87 12.61 -38.14
N ASN A 389 -14.45 11.34 -37.98
CA ASN A 389 -15.31 10.17 -37.98
C ASN A 389 -15.61 9.66 -36.55
N GLY A 390 -15.12 10.35 -35.52
CA GLY A 390 -15.35 10.03 -34.12
C GLY A 390 -14.44 8.93 -33.55
N PHE A 391 -13.39 8.52 -34.27
CA PHE A 391 -12.38 7.62 -33.73
C PHE A 391 -11.40 8.39 -32.84
N ILE A 392 -10.78 7.70 -31.87
CA ILE A 392 -9.79 8.29 -30.95
C ILE A 392 -8.43 8.32 -31.65
N GLN A 393 -8.38 9.04 -32.78
CA GLN A 393 -7.21 9.20 -33.62
C GLN A 393 -6.82 10.66 -33.72
N SER A 394 -5.52 10.91 -33.70
CA SER A 394 -5.02 12.28 -33.77
C SER A 394 -3.58 12.32 -34.24
N VAL A 395 -3.16 13.52 -34.64
CA VAL A 395 -1.78 13.84 -34.93
C VAL A 395 -1.30 14.95 -34.01
N GLU A 396 -0.03 14.90 -33.67
CA GLU A 396 0.63 15.93 -32.88
C GLU A 396 2.05 16.13 -33.42
N ASP A 397 2.43 17.38 -33.64
CA ASP A 397 3.79 17.72 -34.03
C ASP A 397 4.57 18.17 -32.78
N LEU A 398 5.61 17.41 -32.44
CA LEU A 398 6.55 17.70 -31.36
C LEU A 398 7.93 18.01 -31.96
N PRO A 399 8.90 18.52 -31.18
CA PRO A 399 10.23 18.82 -31.70
C PRO A 399 10.92 17.64 -32.41
N ALA A 400 10.63 16.40 -32.01
CA ALA A 400 11.19 15.19 -32.63
C ALA A 400 10.56 14.84 -33.99
N GLY A 401 9.35 15.34 -34.31
CA GLY A 401 8.63 14.99 -35.54
C GLY A 401 7.12 14.88 -35.33
N ARG A 402 6.46 14.19 -36.26
CA ARG A 402 5.01 13.96 -36.24
C ARG A 402 4.67 12.66 -35.53
N PHE A 403 3.85 12.76 -34.52
CA PHE A 403 3.28 11.65 -33.76
C PHE A 403 1.89 11.38 -34.29
N ILE A 404 1.60 10.13 -34.66
CA ILE A 404 0.30 9.70 -35.16
C ILE A 404 -0.23 8.61 -34.23
N TYR A 405 -1.36 8.89 -33.60
CA TYR A 405 -2.03 8.02 -32.65
C TYR A 405 -3.23 7.36 -33.33
N LEU A 406 -3.25 6.02 -33.34
CA LEU A 406 -4.18 5.22 -34.13
C LEU A 406 -5.14 4.44 -33.21
N ASP A 407 -6.42 4.48 -33.56
CA ASP A 407 -7.51 3.77 -32.89
C ASP A 407 -7.78 2.50 -33.68
N THR A 408 -7.32 1.38 -33.14
CA THR A 408 -7.55 0.05 -33.71
C THR A 408 -8.63 -0.74 -32.99
N ASN A 409 -9.35 -0.13 -32.05
CA ASN A 409 -10.44 -0.78 -31.34
C ASN A 409 -11.59 -1.06 -32.32
N GLU A 410 -12.35 -2.13 -32.08
CA GLU A 410 -13.63 -2.41 -32.71
C GLU A 410 -14.59 -2.98 -31.65
N PRO A 411 -15.75 -2.36 -31.42
CA PRO A 411 -16.67 -2.80 -30.38
C PRO A 411 -17.04 -4.28 -30.52
N GLY A 412 -16.86 -5.04 -29.44
CA GLY A 412 -17.21 -6.47 -29.38
C GLY A 412 -16.19 -7.42 -30.00
N HIS A 413 -15.01 -6.93 -30.37
CA HIS A 413 -13.94 -7.74 -30.95
C HIS A 413 -12.66 -7.66 -30.12
N HIS A 414 -11.95 -8.78 -30.01
CA HIS A 414 -10.59 -8.82 -29.45
C HIS A 414 -9.54 -8.48 -30.50
N GLU A 415 -9.83 -8.76 -31.77
CA GLU A 415 -8.96 -8.39 -32.88
C GLU A 415 -8.97 -6.87 -33.09
N GLY A 416 -7.84 -6.33 -33.53
CA GLY A 416 -7.80 -4.94 -33.99
C GLY A 416 -8.47 -4.77 -35.34
N TRP A 417 -9.25 -3.70 -35.53
CA TRP A 417 -9.78 -3.34 -36.85
C TRP A 417 -9.34 -1.94 -37.25
N TYR A 418 -9.18 -1.76 -38.55
CA TYR A 418 -8.82 -0.48 -39.16
C TYR A 418 -9.58 -0.33 -40.48
N CYS A 419 -10.82 0.16 -40.38
CA CYS A 419 -11.74 0.29 -41.51
C CYS A 419 -11.26 1.29 -42.57
N GLU A 420 -11.92 1.30 -43.73
CA GLU A 420 -11.56 2.17 -44.87
C GLU A 420 -11.47 3.66 -44.51
N ALA A 421 -12.34 4.16 -43.64
CA ALA A 421 -12.29 5.55 -43.17
C ALA A 421 -10.98 5.85 -42.42
N ARG A 422 -10.56 4.94 -41.51
CA ARG A 422 -9.32 5.07 -40.75
C ARG A 422 -8.08 4.88 -41.63
N LEU A 423 -8.12 3.97 -42.61
CA LEU A 423 -7.06 3.78 -43.61
C LEU A 423 -6.84 5.04 -44.45
N LYS A 424 -7.93 5.63 -44.96
CA LYS A 424 -7.90 6.87 -45.73
C LYS A 424 -7.37 8.03 -44.89
N TRP A 425 -7.84 8.14 -43.65
CA TRP A 425 -7.34 9.15 -42.71
C TRP A 425 -5.83 9.00 -42.49
N LEU A 426 -5.34 7.79 -42.23
CA LEU A 426 -3.91 7.52 -42.05
C LEU A 426 -3.09 7.91 -43.28
N GLU A 427 -3.54 7.51 -44.47
CA GLU A 427 -2.86 7.88 -45.73
C GLU A 427 -2.73 9.40 -45.88
N GLN A 428 -3.80 10.14 -45.56
CA GLN A 428 -3.79 11.60 -45.58
C GLN A 428 -2.80 12.19 -44.56
N GLN A 429 -2.75 11.66 -43.33
CA GLN A 429 -1.83 12.16 -42.31
C GLN A 429 -0.37 11.86 -42.62
N LEU A 430 -0.09 10.68 -43.20
CA LEU A 430 1.25 10.31 -43.69
C LEU A 430 1.68 11.22 -44.84
N ALA A 431 0.81 11.47 -45.83
CA ALA A 431 1.10 12.39 -46.92
C ALA A 431 1.32 13.83 -46.42
N ALA A 432 0.53 14.26 -45.43
CA ALA A 432 0.61 15.60 -44.84
C ALA A 432 1.83 15.79 -43.91
N ALA A 433 2.57 14.74 -43.57
CA ALA A 433 3.79 14.84 -42.76
C ALA A 433 4.95 15.52 -43.52
N ALA A 434 4.88 15.56 -44.86
CA ALA A 434 5.90 16.11 -45.74
C ALA A 434 7.28 15.46 -45.52
N ASP A 435 8.24 16.21 -44.95
CA ASP A 435 9.61 15.80 -44.66
C ASP A 435 9.84 15.47 -43.17
N LYS A 436 8.81 15.60 -42.33
CA LYS A 436 8.91 15.28 -40.90
C LYS A 436 9.11 13.78 -40.70
N GLU A 437 9.90 13.45 -39.68
CA GLU A 437 9.96 12.10 -39.14
C GLU A 437 8.61 11.71 -38.51
N ILE A 438 8.25 10.44 -38.63
CA ILE A 438 6.94 9.93 -38.22
C ILE A 438 7.09 8.87 -37.13
N TYR A 439 6.26 8.98 -36.10
CA TYR A 439 6.18 8.05 -34.99
C TYR A 439 4.74 7.54 -34.87
N LEU A 440 4.57 6.23 -35.00
CA LEU A 440 3.25 5.61 -34.95
C LEU A 440 3.00 4.99 -33.58
N PHE A 441 1.77 5.15 -33.09
CA PHE A 441 1.30 4.55 -31.84
C PHE A 441 -0.04 3.85 -32.11
N MET A 442 -0.19 2.61 -31.68
CA MET A 442 -1.44 1.85 -31.83
C MET A 442 -1.57 0.78 -30.75
N HIS A 443 -2.75 0.20 -30.56
CA HIS A 443 -2.89 -0.92 -29.62
C HIS A 443 -2.48 -2.26 -30.24
N HIS A 444 -3.18 -2.68 -31.30
CA HIS A 444 -2.96 -3.98 -31.96
C HIS A 444 -1.84 -3.95 -33.01
N PRO A 445 -0.88 -4.89 -33.03
CA PRO A 445 0.17 -4.90 -34.04
C PRO A 445 -0.36 -5.24 -35.45
N PRO A 446 0.19 -4.63 -36.52
CA PRO A 446 -0.21 -4.88 -37.92
C PRO A 446 0.55 -6.06 -38.57
N PHE A 447 1.05 -6.99 -37.77
CA PHE A 447 1.85 -8.15 -38.20
C PHE A 447 1.74 -9.27 -37.16
N ASP A 448 2.12 -10.49 -37.57
CA ASP A 448 2.24 -11.63 -36.66
C ASP A 448 3.55 -11.51 -35.87
N ILE A 449 3.46 -11.70 -34.55
CA ILE A 449 4.58 -11.69 -33.61
C ILE A 449 5.11 -13.10 -33.33
N GLY A 450 4.41 -14.14 -33.81
CA GLY A 450 4.79 -15.54 -33.65
C GLY A 450 4.27 -16.19 -32.38
N ILE A 451 3.38 -15.52 -31.64
CA ILE A 451 2.65 -16.12 -30.51
C ILE A 451 1.25 -16.44 -31.03
N PRO A 452 0.91 -17.72 -31.30
CA PRO A 452 -0.30 -18.06 -32.05
C PRO A 452 -1.60 -17.55 -31.41
N ALA A 453 -1.65 -17.45 -30.09
CA ALA A 453 -2.81 -16.94 -29.38
C ALA A 453 -3.02 -15.42 -29.59
N LEU A 454 -1.94 -14.64 -29.62
CA LEU A 454 -1.96 -13.19 -29.86
C LEU A 454 -2.05 -12.84 -31.35
N ASP A 455 -1.43 -13.64 -32.22
CA ASP A 455 -1.49 -13.44 -33.67
C ASP A 455 -2.93 -13.52 -34.19
N ARG A 456 -3.79 -14.33 -33.56
CA ARG A 456 -5.23 -14.42 -33.89
C ARG A 456 -6.02 -13.17 -33.54
N ILE A 457 -5.56 -12.39 -32.57
CA ILE A 457 -6.19 -11.14 -32.09
C ILE A 457 -5.38 -9.88 -32.45
N SER A 458 -4.40 -10.02 -33.33
CA SER A 458 -3.71 -8.89 -33.96
C SER A 458 -4.64 -8.11 -34.92
N LEU A 459 -4.13 -7.06 -35.57
CA LEU A 459 -4.91 -6.29 -36.53
C LEU A 459 -5.43 -7.18 -37.68
N VAL A 460 -6.71 -7.13 -38.01
CA VAL A 460 -7.31 -7.91 -39.10
C VAL A 460 -6.81 -7.44 -40.47
N GLN A 461 -6.84 -6.13 -40.73
CA GLN A 461 -6.52 -5.55 -42.04
C GLN A 461 -5.00 -5.36 -42.29
N LYS A 462 -4.16 -6.33 -41.93
CA LYS A 462 -2.69 -6.26 -42.05
C LYS A 462 -2.22 -5.84 -43.43
N ASP A 463 -2.75 -6.48 -44.48
CA ASP A 463 -2.33 -6.21 -45.85
C ASP A 463 -2.67 -4.79 -46.29
N ALA A 464 -3.92 -4.35 -46.07
CA ALA A 464 -4.36 -3.01 -46.43
C ALA A 464 -3.58 -1.95 -45.64
N PHE A 465 -3.39 -2.15 -44.34
CA PHE A 465 -2.59 -1.27 -43.50
C PHE A 465 -1.13 -1.19 -43.98
N SER A 466 -0.52 -2.34 -44.30
CA SER A 466 0.85 -2.40 -44.82
C SER A 466 1.00 -1.70 -46.17
N GLN A 467 -0.01 -1.74 -47.03
CA GLN A 467 0.01 -1.07 -48.34
C GLN A 467 0.00 0.45 -48.18
N ILE A 468 -0.76 0.99 -47.22
CA ILE A 468 -0.78 2.43 -46.90
C ILE A 468 0.55 2.88 -46.27
N VAL A 469 1.14 2.08 -45.39
CA VAL A 469 2.36 2.43 -44.65
C VAL A 469 3.63 2.30 -45.49
N ARG A 470 3.71 1.28 -46.37
CA ARG A 470 4.94 0.92 -47.10
C ARG A 470 5.57 2.07 -47.92
N PRO A 471 4.83 2.97 -48.59
CA PRO A 471 5.41 4.12 -49.28
C PRO A 471 6.16 5.08 -48.36
N TYR A 472 5.72 5.20 -47.11
CA TYR A 472 6.25 6.15 -46.12
C TYR A 472 7.24 5.53 -45.13
N ARG A 473 7.53 4.23 -45.25
CA ARG A 473 8.38 3.46 -44.31
C ARG A 473 9.76 4.06 -44.01
N HIS A 474 10.31 4.86 -44.91
CA HIS A 474 11.61 5.52 -44.72
C HIS A 474 11.53 6.77 -43.83
N GLN A 475 10.34 7.37 -43.70
CA GLN A 475 10.07 8.51 -42.80
C GLN A 475 9.59 8.04 -41.43
N ILE A 476 9.01 6.83 -41.35
CA ILE A 476 8.53 6.27 -40.08
C ILE A 476 9.71 5.71 -39.31
N ARG A 477 10.08 6.41 -38.24
CA ARG A 477 11.25 6.07 -37.45
C ARG A 477 10.98 5.00 -36.40
N HIS A 478 9.74 4.90 -35.90
CA HIS A 478 9.35 3.85 -34.94
C HIS A 478 7.84 3.59 -34.91
N LEU A 479 7.47 2.36 -34.58
CA LEU A 479 6.10 1.94 -34.25
C LEU A 479 6.01 1.41 -32.81
N PHE A 480 5.25 2.09 -31.97
CA PHE A 480 4.95 1.70 -30.60
C PHE A 480 3.58 1.01 -30.52
N PHE A 481 3.49 -0.12 -29.81
CA PHE A 481 2.23 -0.82 -29.65
C PHE A 481 2.02 -1.53 -28.32
N GLY A 482 0.75 -1.71 -27.96
CA GLY A 482 0.27 -2.38 -26.74
C GLY A 482 -0.09 -3.85 -26.98
N HIS A 483 -1.19 -4.29 -26.37
CA HIS A 483 -1.87 -5.59 -26.56
C HIS A 483 -1.10 -6.87 -26.12
N ILE A 484 0.22 -6.89 -26.28
CA ILE A 484 1.03 -8.11 -26.12
C ILE A 484 1.38 -8.38 -24.65
N HIS A 485 1.40 -7.34 -23.80
CA HIS A 485 1.82 -7.40 -22.40
C HIS A 485 3.20 -8.05 -22.20
N ARG A 486 4.12 -7.82 -23.15
CA ARG A 486 5.50 -8.33 -23.12
C ARG A 486 6.46 -7.31 -23.75
N PRO A 487 7.73 -7.30 -23.32
CA PRO A 487 8.74 -6.56 -24.04
C PRO A 487 9.00 -7.29 -25.36
N LEU A 488 8.75 -6.59 -26.46
CA LEU A 488 9.00 -7.10 -27.81
C LEU A 488 9.68 -5.98 -28.60
N SER A 489 10.66 -6.33 -29.41
CA SER A 489 11.30 -5.40 -30.34
C SER A 489 11.69 -6.10 -31.63
N GLY A 490 11.76 -5.34 -32.72
CA GLY A 490 12.13 -5.89 -34.02
C GLY A 490 11.97 -4.87 -35.15
N SER A 491 11.81 -5.36 -36.37
CA SER A 491 11.59 -4.53 -37.55
C SER A 491 10.46 -5.08 -38.41
N TRP A 492 9.54 -4.20 -38.80
CA TRP A 492 8.44 -4.49 -39.71
C TRP A 492 8.51 -3.54 -40.91
N LEU A 493 8.66 -4.09 -42.12
CA LEU A 493 8.90 -3.30 -43.35
C LEU A 493 10.16 -2.41 -43.29
N GLY A 494 11.12 -2.73 -42.42
CA GLY A 494 12.28 -1.87 -42.16
C GLY A 494 12.03 -0.79 -41.10
N ILE A 495 10.81 -0.69 -40.56
CA ILE A 495 10.44 0.22 -39.48
C ILE A 495 10.76 -0.45 -38.13
N PRO A 496 11.60 0.13 -37.27
CA PRO A 496 11.80 -0.34 -35.91
C PRO A 496 10.49 -0.34 -35.12
N MET A 497 10.29 -1.35 -34.27
CA MET A 497 9.06 -1.45 -33.47
C MET A 497 9.35 -1.95 -32.05
N SER A 498 8.46 -1.60 -31.12
CA SER A 498 8.53 -2.12 -29.75
C SER A 498 7.18 -2.14 -29.02
N SER A 499 7.02 -3.11 -28.11
CA SER A 499 5.97 -3.16 -27.08
C SER A 499 6.57 -3.33 -25.69
N LEU A 500 5.74 -3.15 -24.66
CA LEU A 500 6.12 -3.21 -23.25
C LEU A 500 5.25 -4.20 -22.47
N ARG A 501 5.65 -4.47 -21.23
CA ARG A 501 4.81 -5.12 -20.22
C ARG A 501 3.65 -4.20 -19.84
N ALA A 502 2.53 -4.79 -19.43
CA ALA A 502 1.37 -4.07 -18.93
C ALA A 502 1.50 -3.76 -17.43
N MET A 503 0.59 -2.94 -16.91
CA MET A 503 0.61 -2.49 -15.51
C MET A 503 0.18 -3.56 -14.50
N ASN A 504 -0.70 -4.51 -14.88
CA ASN A 504 -1.23 -5.50 -13.93
C ASN A 504 -0.65 -6.92 -14.12
N HIS A 505 -0.98 -7.58 -15.22
CA HIS A 505 -0.58 -8.96 -15.53
C HIS A 505 0.07 -9.05 -16.91
N GLN A 506 1.00 -9.99 -17.08
CA GLN A 506 1.75 -10.18 -18.32
C GLN A 506 1.29 -11.44 -19.04
N VAL A 507 1.44 -11.49 -20.36
CA VAL A 507 1.24 -12.74 -21.11
C VAL A 507 2.52 -13.58 -20.97
N GLN A 508 2.40 -14.85 -20.58
CA GLN A 508 3.51 -15.78 -20.52
C GLN A 508 4.10 -16.04 -21.92
N LEU A 509 5.43 -16.11 -22.04
CA LEU A 509 6.06 -16.50 -23.30
C LEU A 509 5.85 -18.00 -23.58
N ASP A 510 4.88 -18.30 -24.43
CA ASP A 510 4.68 -19.62 -25.01
C ASP A 510 4.43 -19.48 -26.52
N MET A 511 5.37 -19.95 -27.32
CA MET A 511 5.34 -19.87 -28.79
C MET A 511 4.56 -21.03 -29.42
N THR A 512 4.02 -21.95 -28.60
CA THR A 512 3.44 -23.22 -29.06
C THR A 512 2.00 -23.41 -28.65
N ASP A 513 1.61 -22.91 -27.48
CA ASP A 513 0.26 -23.02 -26.95
C ASP A 513 -0.69 -22.09 -27.72
N SER A 514 -1.91 -22.57 -27.93
CA SER A 514 -2.98 -21.76 -28.52
C SER A 514 -3.76 -20.99 -27.46
N SER A 515 -3.54 -21.22 -26.17
CA SER A 515 -4.16 -20.48 -25.06
C SER A 515 -3.25 -19.37 -24.51
N LEU A 516 -3.85 -18.27 -24.06
CA LEU A 516 -3.12 -17.22 -23.33
C LEU A 516 -3.04 -17.60 -21.85
N LYS A 517 -1.83 -17.62 -21.32
CA LYS A 517 -1.56 -17.77 -19.89
C LYS A 517 -0.98 -16.47 -19.36
N GLY A 518 -1.45 -16.05 -18.19
CA GLY A 518 -0.97 -14.86 -17.51
C GLY A 518 0.11 -15.18 -16.47
N ASN A 519 0.98 -14.22 -16.18
CA ASN A 519 1.83 -14.23 -15.00
C ASN A 519 1.99 -12.80 -14.44
N PHE A 520 2.81 -12.68 -13.40
CA PHE A 520 3.09 -11.43 -12.72
C PHE A 520 4.56 -11.01 -12.79
N GLU A 521 5.21 -11.25 -13.94
CA GLU A 521 6.47 -10.56 -14.26
C GLU A 521 6.31 -9.05 -13.96
N PRO A 522 7.34 -8.37 -13.41
CA PRO A 522 7.21 -6.99 -12.95
C PRO A 522 6.62 -6.07 -14.02
N PRO A 523 5.67 -5.19 -13.70
CA PRO A 523 5.18 -4.20 -14.65
C PRO A 523 6.31 -3.23 -15.01
N ALA A 524 6.19 -2.60 -16.19
CA ALA A 524 7.20 -1.66 -16.66
C ALA A 524 6.59 -0.58 -17.56
N TYR A 525 7.21 0.60 -17.57
CA TYR A 525 6.99 1.62 -18.59
C TYR A 525 8.27 1.85 -19.40
N GLY A 526 8.16 2.59 -20.51
CA GLY A 526 9.28 2.90 -21.39
C GLY A 526 9.64 4.38 -21.36
N VAL A 527 10.92 4.71 -21.18
CA VAL A 527 11.46 6.06 -21.41
C VAL A 527 12.04 6.10 -22.81
N VAL A 528 11.43 6.92 -23.68
CA VAL A 528 11.82 7.03 -25.08
C VAL A 528 12.63 8.31 -25.30
N LEU A 529 13.85 8.13 -25.81
CA LEU A 529 14.74 9.23 -26.18
C LEU A 529 14.80 9.34 -27.70
N PHE A 530 14.43 10.52 -28.20
CA PHE A 530 14.47 10.86 -29.61
C PHE A 530 15.73 11.70 -29.91
N ARG A 531 16.52 11.26 -30.90
CA ARG A 531 17.69 11.98 -31.42
C ARG A 531 17.69 11.85 -32.95
N ASP A 532 18.38 12.76 -33.63
CA ASP A 532 18.43 12.82 -35.10
C ASP A 532 18.81 11.45 -35.73
N ASP A 533 19.75 10.74 -35.12
CA ASP A 533 20.30 9.48 -35.64
C ASP A 533 19.77 8.23 -34.92
N THR A 534 19.13 8.37 -33.76
CA THR A 534 18.82 7.25 -32.85
C THR A 534 17.51 7.42 -32.12
N ILE A 535 16.82 6.30 -31.91
CA ILE A 535 15.68 6.20 -31.00
C ILE A 535 16.01 5.11 -30.00
N ILE A 536 15.99 5.46 -28.72
CA ILE A 536 16.30 4.53 -27.64
C ILE A 536 15.07 4.39 -26.76
N VAL A 537 14.67 3.14 -26.50
CA VAL A 537 13.58 2.81 -25.58
C VAL A 537 14.19 2.11 -24.38
N HIS A 538 14.20 2.77 -23.23
CA HIS A 538 14.62 2.19 -21.96
C HIS A 538 13.40 1.62 -21.23
N THR A 539 13.39 0.31 -20.97
CA THR A 539 12.37 -0.30 -20.10
C THR A 539 12.73 -0.07 -18.64
N HIS A 540 11.78 0.43 -17.85
CA HIS A 540 11.95 0.65 -16.42
C HIS A 540 10.98 -0.20 -15.59
N ASP A 541 11.53 -1.08 -14.77
CA ASP A 541 10.80 -1.99 -13.87
C ASP A 541 10.57 -1.29 -12.52
N PHE A 542 9.70 -0.29 -12.51
CA PHE A 542 9.49 0.63 -11.37
C PHE A 542 9.04 -0.03 -10.05
N MET A 543 8.60 -1.29 -10.11
CA MET A 543 8.23 -2.07 -8.93
C MET A 543 9.39 -2.86 -8.32
N ASP A 544 10.58 -2.84 -8.91
CA ASP A 544 11.77 -3.48 -8.33
C ASP A 544 12.33 -2.62 -7.18
N THR A 545 12.24 -3.14 -5.97
CA THR A 545 12.71 -2.49 -4.74
C THR A 545 14.11 -2.96 -4.31
N SER A 546 14.82 -3.68 -5.17
CA SER A 546 16.18 -4.14 -4.88
C SER A 546 17.10 -2.93 -4.58
N PRO A 547 17.94 -2.99 -3.53
CA PRO A 547 18.84 -1.88 -3.20
C PRO A 547 19.80 -1.57 -4.34
N ALA A 548 19.85 -0.30 -4.75
CA ALA A 548 20.89 0.18 -5.65
C ALA A 548 22.27 0.07 -4.97
N PHE A 549 23.27 -0.37 -5.71
CA PHE A 549 24.65 -0.41 -5.25
C PHE A 549 25.58 0.24 -6.27
N ASP A 550 26.64 0.85 -5.76
CA ASP A 550 27.67 1.47 -6.58
C ASP A 550 28.59 0.38 -7.16
N MET A 551 28.53 0.16 -8.47
CA MET A 551 29.39 -0.82 -9.14
C MET A 551 30.89 -0.48 -9.01
N ALA A 552 31.26 0.78 -8.74
CA ALA A 552 32.64 1.15 -8.46
C ALA A 552 33.15 0.60 -7.11
N ARG A 553 32.23 0.19 -6.22
CA ARG A 553 32.52 -0.46 -4.94
C ARG A 553 32.40 -1.98 -5.04
N SER A 554 32.75 -2.55 -6.19
CA SER A 554 32.80 -3.99 -6.38
C SER A 554 33.71 -4.62 -5.31
N PRO A 555 33.27 -5.68 -4.59
CA PRO A 555 34.12 -6.44 -3.69
C PRO A 555 35.15 -7.31 -4.44
N ILE A 556 35.10 -7.31 -5.78
CA ILE A 556 36.01 -8.03 -6.66
C ILE A 556 36.85 -6.99 -7.40
N ASP A 557 38.18 -7.14 -7.33
CA ASP A 557 39.13 -6.30 -8.07
C ASP A 557 38.79 -6.27 -9.56
N ASP A 558 38.74 -5.07 -10.12
CA ASP A 558 38.48 -4.85 -11.55
C ASP A 558 39.47 -5.65 -12.40
N TRP A 559 38.90 -6.56 -13.20
CA TRP A 559 39.64 -7.44 -14.08
C TRP A 559 40.37 -6.64 -15.18
N ALA A 560 39.90 -5.43 -15.54
CA ALA A 560 40.56 -4.56 -16.50
C ALA A 560 41.84 -3.90 -15.94
N VAL A 561 42.04 -3.94 -14.61
CA VAL A 561 43.27 -3.46 -13.93
C VAL A 561 44.23 -4.61 -13.64
N ARG A 562 43.80 -5.87 -13.80
CA ARG A 562 44.70 -7.02 -13.81
C ARG A 562 45.52 -6.94 -15.10
N LYS A 563 46.86 -6.92 -14.96
CA LYS A 563 47.83 -6.81 -16.06
C LYS A 563 47.38 -7.59 -17.31
N PRO A 564 47.63 -7.08 -18.53
CA PRO A 564 47.18 -7.73 -19.76
C PRO A 564 47.58 -9.21 -19.74
N HIS A 565 46.59 -10.06 -20.01
CA HIS A 565 46.79 -11.48 -20.19
C HIS A 565 47.94 -11.67 -21.21
N PRO A 566 48.96 -12.51 -20.92
CA PRO A 566 50.16 -12.65 -21.75
C PRO A 566 49.88 -13.11 -23.17
#